data_AF-A0A1I7XFR9-F1
#
_entry.id   AF-A0A1I7XFR9-F1
#
_cell.length_a   1.000
_cell.length_b   1.000
_cell.length_c   1.000
_cell.angle_alpha   90.00
_cell.angle_beta   90.00
_cell.angle_gamma   90.00
#
_symmetry.space_group_name_H-M   'P 1'
#
loop_
_entity.id
_entity.type
_entity.pdbx_description
1 polymer ?
#
loop_
_entity_poly.entity_id
_entity_poly.type
_entity_poly.pdbx_seq_one_letter_code
_entity_poly.pdbx_strand_id
1 'polypeptide(L)'
;MLYKNNTSINDARFNLFGFELFVEQPFFELTVRRDHIIHDTLNGLATGKKYLQRPLKVQFMNEEAEDAGGVKKEFFMILFQKILQSDYGMFTEDENSHLVWFSGFSGFEEELENYRMVGTLCGLAVYNSILVAFPFPLALYKVLLDQQPTLEDLCELSPVEGRSLQELLDYQGDDFETISFFKDVFCLTFTFSCTALGQTETVDLKTEGSKITVTQLNKNEYVQLYVRNRLLIGLNGEIGRQANAFKDGFRMVANSRVVSFFQPRELMELVVGNENYDWTEFKKIHSTVYP
;
A
#
# COMPACT_ATOMS: atom_id res chain seq x y z
N MET A 1 17.06 39.64 -24.50
CA MET A 1 17.17 38.31 -23.87
C MET A 1 17.50 38.52 -22.41
N LEU A 2 16.50 38.48 -21.53
CA LEU A 2 16.69 38.48 -20.09
C LEU A 2 16.00 37.23 -19.57
N TYR A 3 16.80 36.28 -19.10
CA TYR A 3 16.35 35.08 -18.41
C TYR A 3 15.53 35.53 -17.19
N LYS A 4 14.23 35.21 -17.17
CA LYS A 4 13.45 35.20 -15.93
C LYS A 4 13.94 34.00 -15.14
N ASN A 5 14.78 34.25 -14.14
CA ASN A 5 15.02 33.29 -13.07
C ASN A 5 13.70 33.13 -12.31
N ASN A 6 13.03 31.99 -12.50
CA ASN A 6 12.02 31.49 -11.57
C ASN A 6 12.74 31.02 -10.31
N THR A 7 13.24 31.98 -9.52
CA THR A 7 13.69 31.70 -8.16
C THR A 7 12.42 31.48 -7.34
N SER A 8 12.19 30.22 -6.97
CA SER A 8 11.20 29.84 -5.97
C SER A 8 11.31 30.79 -4.77
N ILE A 9 10.17 31.25 -4.25
CA ILE A 9 10.04 32.10 -3.04
C ILE A 9 10.35 31.25 -1.79
N ASN A 10 11.44 30.51 -1.84
CA ASN A 10 11.92 29.66 -0.77
C ASN A 10 12.91 30.55 -0.03
N ASP A 11 12.47 31.08 1.11
CA ASP A 11 13.25 31.96 2.00
C ASP A 11 13.41 33.43 1.54
N ALA A 12 12.40 34.00 0.90
CA ALA A 12 12.38 35.45 0.65
C ALA A 12 12.24 36.23 1.96
N ARG A 13 13.35 36.82 2.43
CA ARG A 13 13.36 37.83 3.50
C ARG A 13 12.75 39.12 2.99
N PHE A 14 11.50 39.38 3.36
CA PHE A 14 10.91 40.70 3.17
C PHE A 14 11.20 41.57 4.38
N ASN A 15 12.00 42.61 4.17
CA ASN A 15 12.25 43.63 5.17
C ASN A 15 11.20 44.72 4.99
N LEU A 16 10.15 44.68 5.82
CA LEU A 16 9.11 45.69 5.84
C LEU A 16 9.20 46.43 7.18
N PHE A 17 9.58 47.70 7.14
CA PHE A 17 9.74 48.56 8.33
C PHE A 17 10.69 47.99 9.41
N GLY A 18 11.78 47.31 9.03
CA GLY A 18 12.78 46.82 9.98
C GLY A 18 12.39 45.53 10.71
N PHE A 19 11.25 44.92 10.37
CA PHE A 19 10.87 43.57 10.80
C PHE A 19 11.18 42.57 9.70
N GLU A 20 11.87 41.47 10.05
CA GLU A 20 11.96 40.30 9.18
C GLU A 20 10.58 39.61 9.17
N LEU A 21 9.80 39.79 8.10
CA LEU A 21 8.60 38.99 7.89
C LEU A 21 9.01 37.62 7.33
N PHE A 22 8.80 36.58 8.12
CA PHE A 22 8.85 35.21 7.63
C PHE A 22 7.53 34.92 6.91
N VAL A 23 7.58 34.81 5.58
CA VAL A 23 6.46 34.24 4.82
C VAL A 23 6.58 32.73 4.93
N GLU A 24 5.84 32.13 5.86
CA GLU A 24 5.74 30.67 5.91
C GLU A 24 5.11 30.17 4.62
N GLN A 25 5.75 29.23 3.93
CA GLN A 25 5.20 28.64 2.72
C GLN A 25 3.85 27.95 2.99
N PRO A 26 2.72 28.46 2.49
CA PRO A 26 1.42 27.94 2.92
C PRO A 26 1.12 26.52 2.43
N PHE A 27 1.83 26.05 1.39
CA PHE A 27 1.58 24.80 0.70
C PHE A 27 2.83 23.92 0.65
N PHE A 28 2.62 22.63 0.43
CA PHE A 28 3.64 21.75 -0.10
C PHE A 28 3.53 21.73 -1.62
N GLU A 29 4.46 22.37 -2.32
CA GLU A 29 4.44 22.45 -3.78
C GLU A 29 5.28 21.35 -4.42
N LEU A 30 4.66 20.55 -5.28
CA LEU A 30 5.32 19.56 -6.12
C LEU A 30 5.25 19.99 -7.58
N THR A 31 6.41 20.28 -8.18
CA THR A 31 6.53 20.53 -9.62
C THR A 31 7.11 19.30 -10.30
N VAL A 32 6.38 18.71 -11.25
CA VAL A 32 6.75 17.44 -11.89
C VAL A 32 6.63 17.50 -13.41
N ARG A 33 7.49 16.78 -14.12
CA ARG A 33 7.35 16.53 -15.57
C ARG A 33 6.62 15.21 -15.78
N ARG A 34 5.64 15.17 -16.70
CA ARG A 34 4.85 13.96 -16.99
C ARG A 34 5.72 12.73 -17.28
N ASP A 35 6.78 12.92 -18.08
CA ASP A 35 7.69 11.85 -18.48
C ASP A 35 8.59 11.37 -17.34
N HIS A 36 8.86 12.22 -16.34
CA HIS A 36 9.77 11.94 -15.22
C HIS A 36 9.06 11.96 -13.86
N ILE A 37 7.75 11.71 -13.85
CA ILE A 37 6.87 11.94 -12.69
C ILE A 37 7.36 11.23 -11.42
N ILE A 38 7.86 10.00 -11.52
CA ILE A 38 8.37 9.23 -10.38
C ILE A 38 9.60 9.90 -9.78
N HIS A 39 10.63 10.13 -10.61
CA HIS A 39 11.89 10.74 -10.18
C HIS A 39 11.70 12.16 -9.63
N ASP A 40 10.88 12.98 -10.30
CA ASP A 40 10.60 14.34 -9.85
C ASP A 40 9.79 14.33 -8.53
N THR A 41 8.89 13.37 -8.34
CA THR A 41 8.17 13.19 -7.07
C THR A 41 9.09 12.77 -5.94
N LEU A 42 9.98 11.79 -6.15
CA LEU A 42 10.99 11.39 -5.16
C LEU A 42 11.80 12.58 -4.66
N ASN A 43 12.33 13.37 -5.59
CA ASN A 43 13.11 14.56 -5.28
C ASN A 43 12.28 15.63 -4.56
N GLY A 44 11.04 15.85 -5.00
CA GLY A 44 10.11 16.79 -4.37
C GLY A 44 9.76 16.41 -2.93
N LEU A 45 9.49 15.12 -2.67
CA LEU A 45 9.24 14.63 -1.31
C LEU A 45 10.50 14.71 -0.44
N ALA A 46 11.68 14.39 -0.98
CA ALA A 46 12.94 14.43 -0.26
C ALA A 46 13.33 15.86 0.16
N THR A 47 13.14 16.84 -0.72
CA THR A 47 13.42 18.26 -0.44
C THR A 47 12.32 18.92 0.40
N GLY A 48 11.08 18.48 0.25
CA GLY A 48 9.90 19.03 0.91
C GLY A 48 9.50 18.39 2.23
N LYS A 49 10.34 17.54 2.85
CA LYS A 49 10.00 16.79 4.08
C LYS A 49 9.37 17.65 5.19
N LYS A 50 9.85 18.89 5.37
CA LYS A 50 9.32 19.85 6.38
C LYS A 50 7.91 20.37 6.09
N TYR A 51 7.42 20.20 4.86
CA TYR A 51 6.15 20.74 4.39
C TYR A 51 5.09 19.67 4.16
N LEU A 52 5.38 18.38 4.36
CA LEU A 52 4.45 17.28 4.08
C LEU A 52 3.10 17.38 4.79
N GLN A 53 3.02 18.11 5.90
CA GLN A 53 1.78 18.40 6.64
C GLN A 53 1.12 19.72 6.21
N ARG A 54 1.49 20.28 5.06
CA ARG A 54 0.83 21.43 4.45
C ARG A 54 -0.05 20.96 3.30
N PRO A 55 -1.12 21.69 2.93
CA PRO A 55 -1.94 21.31 1.80
C PRO A 55 -1.07 21.17 0.54
N LEU A 56 -1.21 20.04 -0.14
CA LEU A 56 -0.46 19.71 -1.35
C LEU A 56 -0.95 20.59 -2.50
N LYS A 57 -0.02 21.12 -3.29
CA LYS A 57 -0.29 21.79 -4.56
C LYS A 57 0.62 21.15 -5.61
N VAL A 58 0.04 20.68 -6.70
CA VAL A 58 0.79 20.02 -7.77
C VAL A 58 0.79 20.90 -9.01
N GLN A 59 1.95 21.00 -9.66
CA GLN A 59 2.11 21.70 -10.93
C GLN A 59 2.84 20.80 -11.92
N PHE A 60 2.26 20.61 -13.11
CA PHE A 60 2.97 20.03 -14.23
C PHE A 60 3.84 21.10 -14.89
N MET A 61 5.11 20.77 -15.14
CA MET A 61 6.06 21.73 -15.73
C MET A 61 5.60 22.16 -17.12
N ASN A 62 5.58 23.48 -17.37
CA ASN A 62 5.12 24.12 -18.61
C ASN A 62 3.61 24.02 -18.89
N GLU A 63 2.79 23.69 -17.89
CA GLU A 63 1.34 23.70 -17.99
C GLU A 63 0.75 24.81 -17.11
N GLU A 64 -0.07 25.69 -17.71
CA GLU A 64 -0.86 26.66 -16.96
C GLU A 64 -2.15 25.97 -16.49
N ALA A 65 -2.11 25.42 -15.27
CA ALA A 65 -3.29 24.88 -14.62
C ALA A 65 -3.49 25.58 -13.27
N GLU A 66 -4.67 26.16 -13.07
CA GLU A 66 -5.11 26.66 -11.78
C GLU A 66 -5.64 25.46 -10.96
N ASP A 67 -5.00 25.16 -9.82
CA ASP A 67 -5.28 23.97 -9.03
C ASP A 67 -6.61 24.07 -8.28
N ALA A 68 -7.71 23.78 -8.98
CA ALA A 68 -9.04 23.55 -8.40
C ALA A 68 -9.26 22.07 -8.00
N GLY A 69 -8.19 21.30 -7.75
CA GLY A 69 -8.24 19.89 -7.33
C GLY A 69 -8.15 18.86 -8.45
N GLY A 70 -8.40 19.24 -9.71
CA GLY A 70 -8.27 18.34 -10.87
C GLY A 70 -6.84 17.86 -11.11
N VAL A 71 -5.87 18.78 -10.99
CA VAL A 71 -4.44 18.50 -11.22
C VAL A 71 -3.89 17.48 -10.23
N LYS A 72 -4.31 17.55 -8.96
CA LYS A 72 -3.88 16.58 -7.94
C LYS A 72 -4.39 15.17 -8.25
N LYS A 73 -5.67 15.04 -8.62
CA LYS A 73 -6.26 13.75 -8.98
C LYS A 73 -5.55 13.13 -10.19
N GLU A 74 -5.29 13.94 -11.22
CA GLU A 74 -4.54 13.50 -12.40
C GLU A 74 -3.12 13.07 -12.04
N PHE A 75 -2.41 13.85 -11.22
CA PHE A 75 -1.08 13.52 -10.74
C PHE A 75 -1.04 12.16 -10.04
N PHE A 76 -1.93 11.93 -9.07
CA PHE A 76 -2.01 10.66 -8.38
C PHE A 76 -2.33 9.53 -9.35
N MET A 77 -3.32 9.70 -10.23
CA MET A 77 -3.70 8.70 -11.21
C MET A 77 -2.52 8.28 -12.11
N ILE A 78 -1.79 9.23 -12.70
CA ILE A 78 -0.66 8.94 -13.59
C ILE A 78 0.48 8.26 -12.82
N LEU A 79 0.81 8.76 -11.63
CA LEU A 79 1.89 8.19 -10.83
C LEU A 79 1.56 6.75 -10.42
N PHE A 80 0.34 6.52 -9.94
CA PHE A 80 -0.10 5.19 -9.51
C PHE A 80 -0.20 4.20 -10.67
N GLN A 81 -0.71 4.63 -11.82
CA GLN A 81 -0.70 3.80 -13.03
C GLN A 81 0.71 3.34 -13.41
N LYS A 82 1.73 4.21 -13.30
CA LYS A 82 3.12 3.86 -13.63
C LYS A 82 3.75 2.89 -12.63
N ILE A 83 3.57 3.08 -11.32
CA ILE A 83 4.20 2.22 -10.31
C ILE A 83 3.54 0.84 -10.20
N LEU A 84 2.28 0.72 -10.62
CA LEU A 84 1.54 -0.54 -10.64
C LEU A 84 1.78 -1.34 -11.93
N GLN A 85 2.53 -0.81 -12.90
CA GLN A 85 2.92 -1.59 -14.07
C GLN A 85 3.90 -2.70 -13.66
N SER A 86 3.72 -3.89 -14.24
CA SER A 86 4.51 -5.07 -13.91
C SER A 86 6.00 -4.91 -14.24
N ASP A 87 6.35 -4.09 -15.23
CA ASP A 87 7.72 -3.76 -15.61
C ASP A 87 8.43 -2.88 -14.58
N TYR A 88 7.68 -2.14 -13.76
CA TYR A 88 8.24 -1.35 -12.66
C TYR A 88 8.65 -2.21 -11.46
N GLY A 89 7.98 -3.36 -11.26
CA GLY A 89 8.43 -4.42 -10.34
C GLY A 89 8.22 -4.17 -8.84
N MET A 90 7.54 -3.09 -8.44
CA MET A 90 7.26 -2.81 -7.03
C MET A 90 6.15 -3.69 -6.44
N PHE A 91 5.14 -4.00 -7.24
CA PHE A 91 3.98 -4.74 -6.78
C PHE A 91 3.67 -5.88 -7.73
N THR A 92 3.05 -6.92 -7.19
CA THR A 92 2.56 -8.07 -7.94
C THR A 92 1.05 -8.15 -7.77
N GLU A 93 0.35 -8.26 -8.88
CA GLU A 93 -1.10 -8.44 -8.93
C GLU A 93 -1.45 -9.93 -8.80
N ASP A 94 -2.44 -10.26 -7.97
CA ASP A 94 -3.06 -11.59 -7.97
C ASP A 94 -4.10 -11.69 -9.11
N GLU A 95 -3.99 -12.74 -9.91
CA GLU A 95 -4.81 -12.92 -11.12
C GLU A 95 -6.32 -13.09 -10.83
N ASN A 96 -6.69 -13.50 -9.61
CA ASN A 96 -8.09 -13.79 -9.26
C ASN A 96 -8.77 -12.61 -8.57
N SER A 97 -8.05 -11.90 -7.71
CA SER A 97 -8.60 -10.75 -6.98
C SER A 97 -8.35 -9.41 -7.68
N HIS A 98 -7.37 -9.34 -8.58
CA HIS A 98 -6.82 -8.09 -9.14
C HIS A 98 -6.25 -7.14 -8.08
N LEU A 99 -6.03 -7.63 -6.87
CA LEU A 99 -5.38 -6.87 -5.81
C LEU A 99 -3.87 -7.02 -5.94
N VAL A 100 -3.17 -5.96 -5.53
CA VAL A 100 -1.72 -5.89 -5.60
C VAL A 100 -1.10 -6.04 -4.22
N TRP A 101 0.04 -6.71 -4.16
CA TRP A 101 0.86 -6.82 -2.96
C TRP A 101 2.32 -6.49 -3.25
N PHE A 102 3.10 -6.26 -2.21
CA PHE A 102 4.54 -6.04 -2.32
C PHE A 102 5.18 -7.18 -3.12
N SER A 103 6.06 -6.85 -4.06
CA SER A 103 6.54 -7.83 -5.04
C SER A 103 7.40 -8.93 -4.44
N GLY A 104 7.97 -8.70 -3.26
CA GLY A 104 8.85 -9.68 -2.63
C GLY A 104 10.14 -9.92 -3.39
N PHE A 105 10.50 -9.05 -4.36
CA PHE A 105 11.82 -9.08 -4.97
C PHE A 105 12.79 -8.26 -4.11
N SER A 106 13.90 -8.88 -3.71
CA SER A 106 15.00 -8.18 -3.07
C SER A 106 15.92 -7.58 -4.13
N GLY A 107 15.53 -6.44 -4.71
CA GLY A 107 16.49 -5.60 -5.42
C GLY A 107 17.17 -4.61 -4.46
N PHE A 108 17.85 -3.62 -5.02
CA PHE A 108 18.80 -2.77 -4.32
C PHE A 108 18.14 -1.87 -3.25
N GLU A 109 18.91 -1.34 -2.28
CA GLU A 109 18.38 -0.43 -1.24
C GLU A 109 17.63 0.79 -1.79
N GLU A 110 18.01 1.25 -2.99
CA GLU A 110 17.34 2.35 -3.72
C GLU A 110 15.84 2.06 -3.97
N GLU A 111 15.43 0.80 -4.02
CA GLU A 111 14.03 0.40 -4.21
C GLU A 111 13.17 0.70 -2.97
N LEU A 112 13.74 0.67 -1.76
CA LEU A 112 13.00 0.96 -0.53
C LEU A 112 12.53 2.42 -0.47
N GLU A 113 13.26 3.34 -1.09
CA GLU A 113 12.83 4.75 -1.22
C GLU A 113 11.58 4.87 -2.09
N ASN A 114 11.41 4.01 -3.11
CA ASN A 114 10.19 3.99 -3.90
C ASN A 114 9.00 3.56 -3.04
N TYR A 115 9.12 2.49 -2.24
CA TYR A 115 8.03 2.08 -1.34
C TYR A 115 7.69 3.18 -0.33
N ARG A 116 8.71 3.85 0.23
CA ARG A 116 8.52 4.99 1.13
C ARG A 116 7.86 6.18 0.45
N MET A 117 8.20 6.48 -0.81
CA MET A 117 7.50 7.48 -1.61
C MET A 117 6.03 7.13 -1.73
N VAL A 118 5.70 5.90 -2.13
CA VAL A 118 4.29 5.47 -2.31
C VAL A 118 3.53 5.59 -1.00
N GLY A 119 4.11 5.13 0.10
CA GLY A 119 3.52 5.33 1.43
C GLY A 119 3.28 6.80 1.76
N THR A 120 4.26 7.67 1.50
CA THR A 120 4.13 9.13 1.72
C THR A 120 3.00 9.72 0.87
N LEU A 121 2.86 9.28 -0.38
CA LEU A 121 1.79 9.69 -1.29
C LEU A 121 0.42 9.23 -0.80
N CYS A 122 0.30 8.01 -0.28
CA CYS A 122 -0.93 7.55 0.38
C CYS A 122 -1.27 8.42 1.60
N GLY A 123 -0.26 8.79 2.41
CA GLY A 123 -0.46 9.70 3.54
C GLY A 123 -0.91 11.10 3.10
N LEU A 124 -0.33 11.63 2.02
CA LEU A 124 -0.74 12.90 1.41
C LEU A 124 -2.15 12.83 0.85
N ALA A 125 -2.55 11.72 0.24
CA ALA A 125 -3.91 11.52 -0.26
C ALA A 125 -4.94 11.63 0.87
N VAL A 126 -4.71 10.93 1.99
CA VAL A 126 -5.55 11.05 3.21
C VAL A 126 -5.57 12.49 3.73
N TYR A 127 -4.39 13.09 3.92
CA TYR A 127 -4.28 14.44 4.48
C TYR A 127 -4.99 15.50 3.65
N ASN A 128 -4.99 15.35 2.32
CA ASN A 128 -5.61 16.28 1.39
C ASN A 128 -7.03 15.88 0.97
N SER A 129 -7.62 14.84 1.58
CA SER A 129 -8.94 14.31 1.21
C SER A 129 -9.07 13.97 -0.28
N ILE A 130 -8.01 13.37 -0.84
CA ILE A 130 -7.96 12.94 -2.23
C ILE A 130 -8.19 11.44 -2.26
N LEU A 131 -9.28 11.02 -2.89
CA LEU A 131 -9.57 9.62 -3.12
C LEU A 131 -8.68 9.10 -4.24
N VAL A 132 -8.04 7.96 -4.00
CA VAL A 132 -7.21 7.27 -5.00
C VAL A 132 -7.55 5.80 -4.97
N ALA A 133 -7.90 5.25 -6.14
CA ALA A 133 -8.26 3.85 -6.28
C ALA A 133 -7.02 2.95 -6.18
N PHE A 134 -6.62 2.62 -4.95
CA PHE A 134 -5.56 1.65 -4.72
C PHE A 134 -6.12 0.23 -4.64
N PRO A 135 -5.64 -0.69 -5.50
CA PRO A 135 -6.04 -2.09 -5.44
C PRO A 135 -5.30 -2.85 -4.31
N PHE A 136 -5.10 -2.22 -3.15
CA PHE A 136 -4.50 -2.89 -1.99
C PHE A 136 -5.59 -3.56 -1.13
N PRO A 137 -5.34 -4.78 -0.61
CA PRO A 137 -6.27 -5.47 0.29
C PRO A 137 -6.36 -4.78 1.66
N LEU A 138 -7.37 -5.15 2.46
CA LEU A 138 -7.52 -4.72 3.86
C LEU A 138 -6.26 -5.00 4.70
N ALA A 139 -5.51 -6.05 4.34
CA ALA A 139 -4.23 -6.42 4.93
C ALA A 139 -3.25 -5.25 5.02
N LEU A 140 -3.17 -4.39 4.00
CA LEU A 140 -2.25 -3.24 4.01
C LEU A 140 -2.61 -2.28 5.15
N TYR A 141 -3.90 -1.99 5.32
CA TYR A 141 -4.38 -1.05 6.33
C TYR A 141 -4.22 -1.61 7.74
N LYS A 142 -4.31 -2.93 7.92
CA LYS A 142 -3.89 -3.61 9.15
C LYS A 142 -2.40 -3.37 9.44
N VAL A 143 -1.53 -3.55 8.44
CA VAL A 143 -0.09 -3.31 8.57
C VAL A 143 0.22 -1.85 8.96
N LEU A 144 -0.46 -0.87 8.34
CA LEU A 144 -0.28 0.55 8.66
C LEU A 144 -0.63 0.88 10.12
N LEU A 145 -1.62 0.18 10.68
CA LEU A 145 -2.11 0.31 12.04
C LEU A 145 -1.42 -0.64 13.05
N ASP A 146 -0.32 -1.29 12.66
CA ASP A 146 0.40 -2.29 13.45
C ASP A 146 -0.49 -3.48 13.93
N GLN A 147 -1.52 -3.81 13.15
CA GLN A 147 -2.38 -4.99 13.37
C GLN A 147 -1.87 -6.18 12.54
N GLN A 148 -2.05 -7.39 13.07
CA GLN A 148 -1.68 -8.61 12.36
C GLN A 148 -2.76 -9.00 11.35
N PRO A 149 -2.41 -9.19 10.07
CA PRO A 149 -3.29 -9.83 9.11
C PRO A 149 -3.62 -11.29 9.50
N THR A 150 -4.73 -11.77 8.98
CA THR A 150 -5.36 -13.05 9.26
C THR A 150 -5.56 -13.83 7.97
N LEU A 151 -6.04 -15.07 8.07
CA LEU A 151 -6.38 -15.88 6.89
C LEU A 151 -7.43 -15.18 6.00
N GLU A 152 -8.40 -14.47 6.59
CA GLU A 152 -9.41 -13.72 5.83
C GLU A 152 -8.77 -12.66 4.91
N ASP A 153 -7.72 -11.99 5.39
CA ASP A 153 -6.99 -10.99 4.59
C ASP A 153 -6.20 -11.65 3.45
N LEU A 154 -5.70 -12.88 3.66
CA LEU A 154 -5.09 -13.66 2.58
C LEU A 154 -6.15 -14.16 1.59
N CYS A 155 -7.35 -14.53 2.04
CA CYS A 155 -8.45 -14.89 1.15
C CYS A 155 -8.91 -13.71 0.28
N GLU A 156 -8.84 -12.48 0.80
CA GLU A 156 -9.08 -11.27 0.01
C GLU A 156 -7.99 -11.08 -1.05
N LEU A 157 -6.71 -11.11 -0.65
CA LEU A 157 -5.58 -10.89 -1.55
C LEU A 157 -5.41 -12.01 -2.59
N SER A 158 -5.37 -13.26 -2.15
CA SER A 158 -5.20 -14.45 -2.99
C SER A 158 -6.26 -15.50 -2.64
N PRO A 159 -7.45 -15.42 -3.27
CA PRO A 159 -8.58 -16.29 -2.97
C PRO A 159 -8.28 -17.79 -3.13
N VAL A 160 -7.40 -18.16 -4.05
CA VAL A 160 -7.03 -19.57 -4.28
C VAL A 160 -6.17 -20.10 -3.13
N GLU A 161 -5.12 -19.36 -2.74
CA GLU A 161 -4.27 -19.71 -1.59
C GLU A 161 -5.10 -19.76 -0.30
N GLY A 162 -5.91 -18.72 -0.06
CA GLY A 162 -6.76 -18.62 1.13
C GLY A 162 -7.76 -19.77 1.26
N ARG A 163 -8.44 -20.15 0.16
CA ARG A 163 -9.36 -21.31 0.16
C ARG A 163 -8.65 -22.61 0.50
N SER A 164 -7.47 -22.87 -0.08
CA SER A 164 -6.69 -24.08 0.20
C SER A 164 -6.34 -24.21 1.69
N LEU A 165 -5.92 -23.11 2.33
CA LEU A 165 -5.62 -23.10 3.76
C LEU A 165 -6.89 -23.22 4.63
N GLN A 166 -8.01 -22.65 4.19
CA GLN A 166 -9.30 -22.80 4.87
C GLN A 166 -9.78 -24.26 4.82
N GLU A 167 -9.69 -24.91 3.66
CA GLU A 167 -10.01 -26.34 3.49
C GLU A 167 -9.15 -27.22 4.40
N LEU A 168 -7.86 -26.90 4.55
CA LEU A 168 -6.97 -27.57 5.50
C LEU A 168 -7.46 -27.44 6.95
N LEU A 169 -7.90 -26.25 7.37
CA LEU A 169 -8.44 -26.02 8.71
C LEU A 169 -9.76 -26.76 8.94
N ASP A 170 -10.63 -26.77 7.93
CA ASP A 170 -11.96 -27.37 8.03
C ASP A 170 -11.93 -28.90 8.00
N TYR A 171 -10.84 -29.50 7.51
CA TYR A 171 -10.72 -30.94 7.41
C TYR A 171 -10.65 -31.66 8.77
N GLN A 172 -11.63 -32.50 9.10
CA GLN A 172 -11.70 -33.25 10.37
C GLN A 172 -11.57 -34.77 10.22
N GLY A 173 -11.19 -35.29 9.05
CA GLY A 173 -11.06 -36.72 8.83
C GLY A 173 -9.94 -37.36 9.67
N ASP A 174 -10.21 -38.55 10.21
CA ASP A 174 -9.23 -39.37 10.96
C ASP A 174 -8.11 -39.93 10.07
N ASP A 175 -8.31 -39.87 8.77
CA ASP A 175 -7.40 -40.30 7.71
C ASP A 175 -6.33 -39.29 7.33
N PHE A 176 -6.32 -38.12 7.98
CA PHE A 176 -5.34 -37.04 7.76
C PHE A 176 -3.89 -37.56 7.73
N GLU A 177 -3.56 -38.50 8.61
CA GLU A 177 -2.21 -39.07 8.76
C GLU A 177 -2.06 -40.47 8.15
N THR A 178 -3.18 -41.16 7.87
CA THR A 178 -3.19 -42.61 7.61
C THR A 178 -3.46 -42.98 6.16
N ILE A 179 -4.15 -42.14 5.38
CA ILE A 179 -4.36 -42.44 3.96
C ILE A 179 -3.13 -42.00 3.17
N SER A 180 -2.48 -42.96 2.49
CA SER A 180 -1.39 -42.71 1.53
C SER A 180 -1.73 -41.59 0.56
N PHE A 181 -3.01 -41.47 0.16
CA PHE A 181 -3.52 -40.39 -0.66
C PHE A 181 -3.36 -38.99 -0.02
N PHE A 182 -3.54 -38.80 1.29
CA PHE A 182 -3.28 -37.50 1.95
C PHE A 182 -1.79 -37.21 2.09
N LYS A 183 -1.00 -38.26 2.33
CA LYS A 183 0.47 -38.18 2.30
C LYS A 183 0.98 -37.80 0.90
N ASP A 184 0.31 -38.23 -0.16
CA ASP A 184 0.65 -37.92 -1.55
C ASP A 184 0.00 -36.61 -2.07
N VAL A 185 -1.16 -36.20 -1.53
CA VAL A 185 -1.92 -35.01 -1.96
C VAL A 185 -1.51 -33.74 -1.23
N PHE A 186 -1.22 -33.79 0.07
CA PHE A 186 -0.84 -32.61 0.83
C PHE A 186 0.66 -32.56 1.12
N CYS A 187 1.26 -33.67 1.60
CA CYS A 187 2.69 -33.77 1.97
C CYS A 187 3.28 -32.48 2.60
N LEU A 188 2.46 -31.76 3.37
CA LEU A 188 2.82 -30.43 3.83
C LEU A 188 3.79 -30.58 4.99
N THR A 189 4.91 -29.89 4.87
CA THR A 189 5.82 -29.63 5.97
C THR A 189 5.68 -28.17 6.38
N PHE A 190 6.27 -27.77 7.49
CA PHE A 190 6.29 -26.36 7.90
C PHE A 190 7.26 -25.56 7.02
N THR A 191 6.94 -25.46 5.73
CA THR A 191 7.68 -24.76 4.69
C THR A 191 6.75 -23.84 3.91
N PHE A 192 7.34 -22.79 3.34
CA PHE A 192 6.68 -21.83 2.46
C PHE A 192 7.48 -21.74 1.18
N SER A 193 6.80 -21.86 0.04
CA SER A 193 7.42 -21.81 -1.29
C SER A 193 6.84 -20.66 -2.10
N CYS A 194 7.70 -19.92 -2.79
CA CYS A 194 7.30 -18.87 -3.71
C CYS A 194 8.14 -18.97 -4.99
N THR A 195 7.52 -18.66 -6.14
CA THR A 195 8.22 -18.66 -7.43
C THR A 195 8.59 -17.24 -7.81
N ALA A 196 9.89 -16.98 -7.88
CA ALA A 196 10.48 -15.69 -8.23
C ALA A 196 11.40 -15.89 -9.44
N LEU A 197 11.22 -15.10 -10.51
CA LEU A 197 12.04 -15.19 -11.73
C LEU A 197 12.13 -16.60 -12.36
N GLY A 198 11.06 -17.39 -12.23
CA GLY A 198 11.01 -18.77 -12.73
C GLY A 198 11.76 -19.80 -11.87
N GLN A 199 12.27 -19.40 -10.70
CA GLN A 199 12.83 -20.30 -9.70
C GLN A 199 11.91 -20.38 -8.48
N THR A 200 11.61 -21.59 -8.04
CA THR A 200 10.86 -21.81 -6.80
C THR A 200 11.85 -21.92 -5.66
N GLU A 201 11.78 -20.96 -4.73
CA GLU A 201 12.52 -21.01 -3.48
C GLU A 201 11.59 -21.51 -2.37
N THR A 202 12.16 -22.20 -1.39
CA THR A 202 11.42 -22.75 -0.24
C THR A 202 12.17 -22.44 1.04
N VAL A 203 11.44 -21.95 2.04
CA VAL A 203 11.98 -21.59 3.35
C VAL A 203 11.20 -22.29 4.45
N ASP A 204 11.89 -22.59 5.54
CA ASP A 204 11.29 -23.15 6.75
C ASP A 204 10.45 -22.08 7.46
N LEU A 205 9.19 -22.41 7.78
CA LEU A 205 8.28 -21.54 8.56
C LEU A 205 8.64 -21.49 10.05
N LYS A 206 9.34 -22.51 10.54
CA LYS A 206 9.88 -22.61 11.90
C LYS A 206 11.13 -23.48 11.89
N THR A 207 11.89 -23.49 12.99
CA THR A 207 13.13 -24.28 13.11
C THR A 207 12.92 -25.74 12.69
N GLU A 208 13.70 -26.21 11.72
CA GLU A 208 13.59 -27.55 11.12
C GLU A 208 12.22 -27.84 10.48
N GLY A 209 11.56 -26.81 9.95
CA GLY A 209 10.18 -26.86 9.45
C GLY A 209 9.98 -27.89 8.34
N SER A 210 10.95 -28.01 7.43
CA SER A 210 11.03 -29.07 6.40
C SER A 210 11.01 -30.50 6.93
N LYS A 211 11.32 -30.72 8.21
CA LYS A 211 11.26 -32.05 8.87
C LYS A 211 10.00 -32.23 9.72
N ILE A 212 9.17 -31.20 9.84
CA ILE A 212 7.96 -31.22 10.67
C ILE A 212 6.76 -31.31 9.73
N THR A 213 6.10 -32.46 9.71
CA THR A 213 4.88 -32.66 8.93
C THR A 213 3.70 -31.95 9.59
N VAL A 214 2.81 -31.39 8.77
CA VAL A 214 1.54 -30.84 9.22
C VAL A 214 0.63 -32.00 9.66
N THR A 215 -0.05 -31.85 10.80
CA THR A 215 -0.95 -32.82 11.43
C THR A 215 -2.23 -32.11 11.89
N GLN A 216 -3.26 -32.86 12.28
CA GLN A 216 -4.49 -32.28 12.83
C GLN A 216 -4.23 -31.40 14.06
N LEU A 217 -3.24 -31.77 14.87
CA LEU A 217 -2.88 -31.04 16.09
C LEU A 217 -2.16 -29.72 15.81
N ASN A 218 -1.41 -29.64 14.71
CA ASN A 218 -0.53 -28.49 14.43
C ASN A 218 -0.94 -27.64 13.22
N LYS A 219 -1.98 -28.04 12.45
CA LYS A 219 -2.42 -27.32 11.25
C LYS A 219 -2.80 -25.85 11.48
N ASN A 220 -3.34 -25.54 12.66
CA ASN A 220 -3.63 -24.15 13.04
C ASN A 220 -2.36 -23.29 13.11
N GLU A 221 -1.28 -23.84 13.69
CA GLU A 221 0.03 -23.18 13.74
C GLU A 221 0.61 -23.04 12.33
N TYR A 222 0.51 -24.08 11.50
CA TYR A 222 0.97 -24.03 10.11
C TYR A 222 0.32 -22.89 9.34
N VAL A 223 -1.02 -22.78 9.38
CA VAL A 223 -1.75 -21.73 8.67
C VAL A 223 -1.39 -20.34 9.21
N GLN A 224 -1.26 -20.18 10.53
CA GLN A 224 -0.83 -18.90 11.11
C GLN A 224 0.57 -18.48 10.62
N LEU A 225 1.53 -19.40 10.61
CA LEU A 225 2.88 -19.13 10.13
C LEU A 225 2.90 -18.88 8.62
N TYR A 226 2.11 -19.63 7.84
CA TYR A 226 1.99 -19.44 6.41
C TYR A 226 1.47 -18.03 6.08
N VAL A 227 0.34 -17.62 6.68
CA VAL A 227 -0.24 -16.28 6.48
C VAL A 227 0.75 -15.19 6.87
N ARG A 228 1.42 -15.36 8.02
CA ARG A 228 2.45 -14.43 8.49
C ARG A 228 3.60 -14.34 7.48
N ASN A 229 4.10 -15.46 6.96
CA ASN A 229 5.16 -15.45 5.96
C ASN A 229 4.68 -14.77 4.68
N ARG A 230 3.54 -15.18 4.14
CA ARG A 230 2.99 -14.68 2.87
C ARG A 230 2.73 -13.17 2.86
N LEU A 231 2.22 -12.62 3.97
CA LEU A 231 1.79 -11.21 4.05
C LEU A 231 2.82 -10.29 4.70
N LEU A 232 3.65 -10.77 5.64
CA LEU A 232 4.52 -9.89 6.45
C LEU A 232 6.01 -10.12 6.29
N ILE A 233 6.44 -11.30 5.84
CA ILE A 233 7.88 -11.66 5.82
C ILE A 233 8.38 -11.84 4.40
N GLY A 234 7.69 -12.61 3.57
CA GLY A 234 8.19 -13.11 2.30
C GLY A 234 9.09 -14.34 2.49
N LEU A 235 9.96 -14.60 1.52
CA LEU A 235 10.96 -15.67 1.57
C LEU A 235 12.07 -15.34 2.57
N ASN A 236 12.65 -14.14 2.46
CA ASN A 236 13.86 -13.69 3.15
C ASN A 236 13.66 -12.34 3.90
N GLY A 237 12.42 -12.05 4.30
CA GLY A 237 12.08 -10.82 5.04
C GLY A 237 11.84 -9.58 4.17
N GLU A 238 11.88 -9.72 2.85
CA GLU A 238 11.78 -8.61 1.90
C GLU A 238 10.40 -7.94 1.88
N ILE A 239 9.31 -8.71 1.96
CA ILE A 239 7.95 -8.15 2.09
C ILE A 239 7.89 -7.28 3.35
N GLY A 240 8.49 -7.74 4.45
CA GLY A 240 8.57 -6.98 5.69
C GLY A 240 9.35 -5.67 5.53
N ARG A 241 10.48 -5.67 4.81
CA ARG A 241 11.27 -4.45 4.54
C ARG A 241 10.49 -3.46 3.66
N GLN A 242 9.86 -3.95 2.60
CA GLN A 242 9.08 -3.15 1.65
C GLN A 242 7.85 -2.53 2.34
N ALA A 243 7.09 -3.35 3.08
CA ALA A 243 5.93 -2.91 3.85
C ALA A 243 6.29 -1.91 4.96
N ASN A 244 7.42 -2.10 5.65
CA ASN A 244 7.90 -1.15 6.64
C ASN A 244 8.32 0.18 6.00
N ALA A 245 9.04 0.16 4.87
CA ALA A 245 9.39 1.38 4.15
C ALA A 245 8.14 2.17 3.71
N PHE A 246 7.14 1.46 3.18
CA PHE A 246 5.83 2.05 2.87
C PHE A 246 5.17 2.65 4.11
N LYS A 247 5.09 1.90 5.22
CA LYS A 247 4.50 2.36 6.48
C LYS A 247 5.22 3.58 7.04
N ASP A 248 6.54 3.61 6.98
CA ASP A 248 7.36 4.76 7.41
C ASP A 248 7.00 6.00 6.60
N GLY A 249 6.91 5.87 5.27
CA GLY A 249 6.49 6.95 4.39
C GLY A 249 5.08 7.46 4.72
N PHE A 250 4.13 6.54 4.90
CA PHE A 250 2.77 6.89 5.28
C PHE A 250 2.73 7.69 6.59
N ARG A 251 3.50 7.26 7.58
CA ARG A 251 3.62 7.93 8.87
C ARG A 251 4.32 9.28 8.80
N MET A 252 5.11 9.60 7.76
CA MET A 252 5.69 10.95 7.63
C MET A 252 4.62 12.04 7.52
N VAL A 253 3.45 11.70 6.96
CA VAL A 253 2.33 12.62 6.76
C VAL A 253 1.24 12.34 7.79
N ALA A 254 0.84 11.07 7.90
CA ALA A 254 -0.29 10.60 8.69
C ALA A 254 0.09 10.26 10.14
N ASN A 255 1.11 10.90 10.73
CA ASN A 255 1.60 10.63 12.09
C ASN A 255 0.66 11.10 13.22
N SER A 256 -0.58 11.48 12.92
CA SER A 256 -1.46 12.00 13.95
C SER A 256 -1.95 10.84 14.83
N ARG A 257 -2.10 11.08 16.13
CA ARG A 257 -2.76 10.13 17.05
C ARG A 257 -4.18 9.77 16.59
N VAL A 258 -4.78 10.58 15.72
CA VAL A 258 -6.10 10.31 15.12
C VAL A 258 -6.05 9.06 14.23
N VAL A 259 -4.96 8.87 13.48
CA VAL A 259 -4.85 7.74 12.55
C VAL A 259 -4.86 6.40 13.28
N SER A 260 -4.28 6.34 14.48
CA SER A 260 -4.30 5.13 15.30
C SER A 260 -5.67 4.77 15.89
N PHE A 261 -6.69 5.63 15.79
CA PHE A 261 -8.05 5.31 16.24
C PHE A 261 -8.90 4.65 15.16
N PHE A 262 -8.51 4.73 13.88
CA PHE A 262 -9.27 4.09 12.81
C PHE A 262 -9.20 2.57 12.91
N GLN A 263 -10.31 1.93 12.56
CA GLN A 263 -10.30 0.54 12.13
C GLN A 263 -9.69 0.43 10.72
N PRO A 264 -9.09 -0.72 10.36
CA PRO A 264 -8.48 -0.90 9.03
C PRO A 264 -9.42 -0.54 7.87
N ARG A 265 -10.71 -0.88 8.01
CA ARG A 265 -11.73 -0.59 6.99
C ARG A 265 -12.05 0.90 6.88
N GLU A 266 -12.11 1.61 8.00
CA GLU A 266 -12.32 3.07 8.00
C GLU A 266 -11.13 3.79 7.35
N LEU A 267 -9.91 3.32 7.64
CA LEU A 267 -8.71 3.87 7.00
C LEU A 267 -8.70 3.61 5.49
N MET A 268 -9.12 2.41 5.06
CA MET A 268 -9.28 2.08 3.64
C MET A 268 -10.29 2.99 2.95
N GLU A 269 -11.45 3.22 3.57
CA GLU A 269 -12.50 4.09 3.03
C GLU A 269 -12.05 5.56 2.93
N LEU A 270 -11.16 6.03 3.80
CA LEU A 270 -10.57 7.37 3.67
C LEU A 270 -9.62 7.50 2.48
N VAL A 271 -8.98 6.41 2.08
CA VAL A 271 -7.98 6.39 1.01
C VAL A 271 -8.63 6.15 -0.34
N VAL A 272 -9.44 5.10 -0.44
CA VAL A 272 -10.07 4.65 -1.69
C VAL A 272 -11.40 5.34 -1.94
N GLY A 273 -12.06 5.80 -0.88
CA GLY A 273 -13.43 6.27 -0.90
C GLY A 273 -14.40 5.15 -0.52
N ASN A 274 -15.66 5.52 -0.39
CA ASN A 274 -16.75 4.59 -0.15
C ASN A 274 -17.75 4.71 -1.31
N GLU A 275 -17.97 3.63 -2.06
CA GLU A 275 -19.00 3.56 -3.11
C GLU A 275 -20.38 3.16 -2.55
N ASN A 276 -20.57 3.11 -1.23
CA ASN A 276 -21.87 2.84 -0.62
C ASN A 276 -22.85 3.99 -0.92
N TYR A 277 -23.43 3.95 -2.12
CA TYR A 277 -24.66 4.65 -2.43
C TYR A 277 -25.74 4.11 -1.50
N ASP A 278 -26.20 4.94 -0.56
CA ASP A 278 -27.41 4.65 0.19
C ASP A 278 -28.62 4.73 -0.76
N TRP A 279 -28.92 3.60 -1.42
CA TRP A 279 -30.07 3.45 -2.31
C TRP A 279 -31.39 3.76 -1.60
N THR A 280 -31.44 3.63 -0.28
CA THR A 280 -32.62 3.95 0.54
C THR A 280 -32.85 5.46 0.61
N GLU A 281 -31.78 6.26 0.70
CA GLU A 281 -31.86 7.73 0.66
C GLU A 281 -32.18 8.22 -0.77
N PHE A 282 -31.59 7.61 -1.79
CA PHE A 282 -31.88 7.91 -3.19
C PHE A 282 -33.36 7.67 -3.57
N LYS A 283 -33.97 6.58 -3.05
CA LYS A 283 -35.40 6.27 -3.22
C LYS A 283 -36.32 7.24 -2.50
N LYS A 284 -35.92 7.79 -1.35
CA LYS A 284 -36.70 8.81 -0.64
C LYS A 284 -36.79 10.11 -1.42
N ILE A 285 -35.74 10.51 -2.13
CA ILE A 285 -35.71 11.74 -2.93
C ILE A 285 -36.55 11.60 -4.22
N HIS A 286 -36.63 10.38 -4.79
CA HIS A 286 -37.41 10.13 -6.02
C HIS A 286 -38.88 9.77 -5.77
N SER A 287 -39.27 9.40 -4.55
CA SER A 287 -40.68 9.15 -4.18
C SER A 287 -41.45 10.41 -3.80
N THR A 288 -40.78 11.55 -3.62
CA THR A 288 -41.41 12.86 -3.36
C THR A 288 -41.78 13.63 -4.63
N VAL A 289 -41.45 13.11 -5.83
CA VAL A 289 -41.59 13.86 -7.10
C VAL A 289 -42.69 13.30 -8.02
N TYR A 290 -43.35 12.20 -7.67
CA TYR A 290 -44.49 11.68 -8.45
C TYR A 290 -45.65 11.24 -7.55
N PRO A 291 -46.78 11.98 -7.52
CA PRO A 291 -48.04 11.48 -6.98
C PRO A 291 -48.67 10.40 -7.87
#